data_AF-A0A293MZ47-F1
#
_entry.id   AF-A0A293MZ47-F1
#
_cell.length_a   1.000
_cell.length_b   1.000
_cell.length_c   1.000
_cell.angle_alpha   90.00
_cell.angle_beta   90.00
_cell.angle_gamma   90.00
#
_symmetry.space_group_name_H-M   'P 1'
#
loop_
_entity.id
_entity.type
_entity.pdbx_description
1 polymer ?
#
loop_
_entity_poly.entity_id
_entity_poly.type
_entity_poly.pdbx_seq_one_letter_code
_entity_poly.pdbx_strand_id
1 'polypeptide(L)'
;MTVEIDSGVAYTVISESPLQQLNISRKHLQPTNVRLRSYTKSDLEVLGTITVTVIYRSQDHRLPLFVVGGNGANLLGRDWFPALGITLEGINQLSTSTSSTGIYTVHEEFPEVFRDGLGMAKGPPVHIEVSSSASPKFFKARQVPFALRPKVDSAIDLLVEQGASPNL
;
A
#
# COMPACT_ATOMS: atom_id res chain seq x y z
N MET A 1 14.06 -14.58 -18.84
CA MET A 1 13.74 -13.47 -17.92
C MET A 1 12.56 -13.84 -17.02
N THR A 2 12.67 -13.57 -15.72
CA THR A 2 11.56 -13.64 -14.77
C THR A 2 11.15 -12.21 -14.40
N VAL A 3 9.85 -11.99 -14.24
CA VAL A 3 9.27 -10.71 -13.82
C VAL A 3 8.35 -10.99 -12.63
N GLU A 4 8.43 -10.16 -11.60
CA GLU A 4 7.58 -10.25 -10.42
C GLU A 4 6.33 -9.38 -10.63
N ILE A 5 5.15 -9.91 -10.32
CA ILE A 5 3.90 -9.14 -10.37
C ILE A 5 3.84 -8.28 -9.10
N ASP A 6 3.86 -6.96 -9.26
CA ASP A 6 3.90 -6.04 -8.14
C ASP A 6 2.77 -5.00 -8.27
N SER A 7 1.72 -5.19 -7.46
CA SER A 7 0.61 -4.23 -7.37
C SER A 7 1.01 -2.88 -6.77
N GLY A 8 2.18 -2.77 -6.13
CA GLY A 8 2.72 -1.55 -5.54
C GLY A 8 3.30 -0.58 -6.58
N VAL A 9 3.74 -1.08 -7.74
CA VAL A 9 4.34 -0.24 -8.79
C VAL A 9 3.34 0.19 -9.86
N ALA A 10 3.47 1.44 -10.31
CA ALA A 10 2.58 2.02 -11.30
C ALA A 10 2.88 1.53 -12.74
N TYR A 11 4.17 1.37 -13.05
CA TYR A 11 4.65 1.05 -14.39
C TYR A 11 5.45 -0.24 -14.40
N THR A 12 5.34 -0.98 -15.49
CA THR A 12 6.14 -2.19 -15.73
C THR A 12 7.56 -1.79 -16.12
N VAL A 13 8.53 -2.27 -15.33
CA VAL A 13 9.94 -1.89 -15.42
C VAL A 13 10.82 -3.14 -15.48
N ILE A 14 11.89 -3.08 -16.26
CA ILE A 14 12.99 -4.03 -16.20
C ILE A 14 14.30 -3.29 -16.01
N SER A 15 15.26 -3.96 -15.37
CA SER A 15 16.66 -3.54 -15.45
C SER A 15 17.15 -3.64 -16.90
N GLU A 16 18.33 -3.10 -17.18
CA GLU A 16 18.91 -3.19 -18.52
C GLU A 16 19.33 -4.62 -18.89
N SER A 17 19.80 -5.40 -17.90
CA SER A 17 20.39 -6.73 -18.12
C SER A 17 19.54 -7.70 -18.99
N PRO A 18 18.19 -7.74 -18.88
CA PRO A 18 17.37 -8.64 -19.69
C PRO A 18 17.23 -8.23 -21.15
N LEU A 19 17.62 -7.01 -21.54
CA LEU A 19 17.51 -6.54 -22.93
C LEU A 19 18.24 -7.47 -23.91
N GLN A 20 19.39 -8.02 -23.50
CA GLN A 20 20.13 -8.96 -24.32
C GLN A 20 19.34 -10.26 -24.57
N GLN A 21 18.66 -10.80 -23.55
CA GLN A 21 17.83 -12.01 -23.68
C GLN A 21 16.61 -11.76 -24.58
N LEU A 22 16.11 -10.52 -24.59
CA LEU A 22 14.98 -10.10 -25.42
C LEU A 22 15.39 -9.70 -26.84
N ASN A 23 16.68 -9.75 -27.18
CA ASN A 23 17.23 -9.23 -28.45
C ASN A 23 16.87 -7.76 -28.69
N ILE A 24 16.76 -6.97 -27.63
CA ILE A 24 16.49 -5.53 -27.68
C ILE A 24 17.81 -4.79 -27.46
N SER A 25 18.17 -3.90 -28.36
CA SER A 25 19.31 -3.00 -28.18
C SER A 25 18.84 -1.69 -27.55
N ARG A 26 19.71 -1.06 -26.74
CA ARG A 26 19.45 0.30 -26.20
C ARG A 26 19.03 1.30 -27.27
N LYS A 27 19.50 1.18 -28.52
CA LYS A 27 19.14 2.08 -29.63
C LYS A 27 17.67 2.03 -30.04
N HIS A 28 16.96 0.96 -29.67
CA HIS A 28 15.53 0.81 -29.96
C HIS A 28 14.64 1.48 -28.90
N LEU A 29 15.23 1.86 -27.75
CA LEU A 29 14.50 2.57 -26.69
C LEU A 29 14.15 3.97 -27.17
N GLN A 30 12.91 4.34 -26.95
CA GLN A 30 12.42 5.68 -27.19
C GLN A 30 12.72 6.57 -25.97
N PRO A 31 13.11 7.83 -26.19
CA PRO A 31 13.27 8.78 -25.10
C PRO A 31 11.93 9.01 -24.39
N THR A 32 12.00 9.27 -23.08
CA THR A 32 10.81 9.53 -22.26
C THR A 32 11.10 10.59 -21.22
N ASN A 33 10.09 11.43 -20.93
CA ASN A 33 10.14 12.43 -19.87
C ASN A 33 9.59 11.90 -18.54
N VAL A 34 9.19 10.62 -18.49
CA VAL A 34 8.68 9.99 -17.28
C VAL A 34 9.80 9.82 -16.27
N ARG A 35 9.58 10.35 -15.06
CA ARG A 35 10.47 10.14 -13.91
C ARG A 35 9.90 9.05 -13.03
N LEU A 36 10.68 7.99 -12.84
CA LEU A 36 10.33 6.90 -11.93
C LEU A 36 11.10 7.07 -10.63
N ARG A 37 10.41 6.82 -9.51
CA ARG A 37 10.98 6.95 -8.17
C ARG A 37 10.77 5.65 -7.41
N SER A 38 11.82 5.19 -6.76
CA SER A 38 11.79 4.00 -5.92
C SER A 38 10.98 4.25 -4.65
N TYR A 39 10.68 3.16 -3.93
CA TYR A 39 10.05 3.24 -2.61
C TYR A 39 10.87 4.07 -1.60
N THR A 40 12.20 4.05 -1.67
CA THR A 40 13.10 4.84 -0.80
C THR A 40 13.22 6.30 -1.22
N LYS A 41 12.40 6.74 -2.18
CA LYS A 41 12.38 8.09 -2.77
C LYS A 41 13.62 8.43 -3.61
N SER A 42 14.44 7.45 -3.97
CA SER A 42 15.53 7.65 -4.92
C SER A 42 14.97 7.67 -6.34
N ASP A 43 15.43 8.61 -7.16
CA ASP A 43 15.08 8.62 -8.58
C ASP A 43 15.77 7.44 -9.28
N LEU A 44 15.04 6.78 -10.17
CA LEU A 44 15.57 5.71 -11.01
C LEU A 44 16.08 6.32 -12.32
N GLU A 45 17.24 5.87 -12.78
CA GLU A 45 17.76 6.22 -14.10
C GLU A 45 16.91 5.50 -15.17
N VAL A 46 16.03 6.22 -15.84
CA VAL A 46 15.23 5.67 -16.94
C VAL A 46 16.03 5.78 -18.23
N LEU A 47 16.43 4.64 -18.80
CA LEU A 47 17.18 4.56 -20.06
C LEU A 47 16.28 4.78 -21.28
N GLY A 48 14.99 4.51 -21.13
CA GLY A 48 13.97 4.76 -22.15
C GLY A 48 12.77 3.85 -22.00
N THR A 49 11.91 3.87 -23.02
CA THR A 49 10.73 3.03 -23.10
C THR A 49 10.67 2.30 -24.44
N ILE A 50 10.04 1.13 -24.47
CA ILE A 50 9.82 0.35 -25.69
C ILE A 50 8.49 -0.38 -25.61
N THR A 51 7.75 -0.46 -26.71
CA THR A 51 6.57 -1.32 -26.79
C THR A 51 7.00 -2.74 -27.14
N VAL A 52 6.68 -3.70 -26.27
CA VAL A 52 6.98 -5.11 -26.46
C VAL A 52 5.72 -5.91 -26.76
N THR A 53 5.87 -7.05 -27.44
CA THR A 53 4.80 -8.04 -27.59
C THR A 53 4.86 -9.00 -26.40
N VAL A 54 3.73 -9.15 -25.71
CA VAL A 54 3.55 -9.99 -24.53
C VAL A 54 2.51 -11.03 -24.86
N ILE A 55 2.87 -12.30 -24.70
CA ILE A 55 1.94 -13.42 -24.88
C ILE A 55 1.49 -13.87 -23.49
N TYR A 56 0.19 -13.75 -23.21
CA TYR A 56 -0.39 -14.17 -21.94
C TYR A 56 -1.74 -14.86 -22.18
N ARG A 57 -1.94 -16.05 -21.61
CA ARG A 57 -3.16 -16.87 -21.82
C ARG A 57 -3.57 -17.00 -23.30
N SER A 58 -2.58 -17.24 -24.17
CA SER A 58 -2.76 -17.35 -25.62
C SER A 58 -3.29 -16.08 -26.31
N GLN A 59 -3.15 -14.92 -25.67
CA GLN A 59 -3.46 -13.62 -26.24
C GLN A 59 -2.18 -12.80 -26.38
N ASP A 60 -2.10 -12.07 -27.49
CA ASP A 60 -0.98 -11.19 -27.79
C ASP A 60 -1.34 -9.75 -27.42
N HIS A 61 -0.51 -9.12 -26.62
CA HIS A 61 -0.66 -7.73 -26.20
C HIS A 61 0.58 -6.92 -26.57
N ARG A 62 0.38 -5.69 -27.05
CA ARG A 62 1.46 -4.73 -27.28
C ARG A 62 1.48 -3.71 -26.16
N LEU A 63 2.45 -3.82 -25.25
CA LEU A 63 2.46 -3.07 -24.00
C LEU A 63 3.75 -2.28 -23.79
N PRO A 64 3.68 -1.09 -23.15
CA PRO A 64 4.85 -0.25 -22.90
C PRO A 64 5.71 -0.85 -21.79
N LEU A 65 7.02 -0.90 -22.00
CA LEU A 65 8.01 -1.40 -21.04
C LEU A 65 9.03 -0.30 -20.77
N PHE A 66 9.23 0.04 -19.51
CA PHE A 66 10.29 0.97 -19.10
C PHE A 66 11.57 0.19 -18.81
N VAL A 67 12.69 0.71 -19.31
CA VAL A 67 14.01 0.16 -19.01
C VAL A 67 14.72 1.13 -18.08
N VAL A 68 15.17 0.62 -16.94
CA VAL A 68 15.94 1.39 -15.96
C VAL A 68 17.38 0.87 -15.87
N GLY A 69 18.30 1.77 -15.55
CA GLY A 69 19.70 1.44 -15.29
C GLY A 69 19.88 0.62 -14.01
N GLY A 70 21.02 -0.06 -13.90
CA GLY A 70 21.40 -0.86 -12.74
C GLY A 70 20.81 -2.28 -12.73
N ASN A 71 20.84 -2.91 -11.55
CA ASN A 71 20.49 -4.33 -11.35
C ASN A 71 19.22 -4.52 -10.49
N GLY A 72 18.26 -3.61 -10.62
CA GLY A 72 16.99 -3.68 -9.90
C GLY A 72 16.12 -4.88 -10.33
N ALA A 73 15.09 -5.17 -9.53
CA ALA A 73 14.10 -6.19 -9.86
C ALA A 73 13.31 -5.82 -11.13
N ASN A 74 12.87 -6.84 -11.85
CA ASN A 74 11.98 -6.71 -12.99
C ASN A 74 10.54 -6.83 -12.48
N LEU A 75 9.75 -5.78 -12.62
CA LEU A 75 8.43 -5.67 -12.00
C LEU A 75 7.35 -5.44 -13.05
N LEU A 76 6.29 -6.24 -13.01
CA LEU A 76 5.07 -6.07 -13.77
C LEU A 76 4.13 -5.21 -12.94
N GLY A 77 3.93 -3.98 -13.40
CA GLY A 77 3.15 -2.97 -12.72
C GLY A 77 1.69 -2.94 -13.14
N ARG A 78 0.94 -2.08 -12.45
CA ARG A 78 -0.50 -1.92 -12.65
C ARG A 78 -0.88 -1.43 -14.05
N ASP A 79 0.03 -0.81 -14.79
CA ASP A 79 -0.19 -0.39 -16.18
C ASP A 79 -0.51 -1.57 -17.12
N TRP A 80 0.03 -2.76 -16.84
CA TRP A 80 -0.24 -3.96 -17.64
C TRP A 80 -1.47 -4.75 -17.16
N PHE A 81 -1.95 -4.51 -15.95
CA PHE A 81 -3.00 -5.33 -15.33
C PHE A 81 -4.30 -5.38 -16.15
N PRO A 82 -4.88 -4.25 -16.61
CA PRO A 82 -6.12 -4.28 -17.39
C PRO A 82 -5.97 -5.06 -18.69
N ALA A 83 -4.85 -4.87 -19.39
CA ALA A 83 -4.60 -5.53 -20.68
C ALA A 83 -4.44 -7.05 -20.53
N LEU A 84 -3.80 -7.49 -19.44
CA LEU A 84 -3.59 -8.91 -19.14
C LEU A 84 -4.77 -9.55 -18.40
N GLY A 85 -5.82 -8.78 -18.06
CA GLY A 85 -6.94 -9.26 -17.25
C GLY A 85 -6.53 -9.67 -15.84
N ILE A 86 -5.49 -9.05 -15.28
CA ILE A 86 -5.06 -9.25 -13.89
C ILE A 86 -5.93 -8.35 -13.02
N THR A 87 -6.78 -8.95 -12.19
CA THR A 87 -7.60 -8.25 -11.21
C THR A 87 -7.05 -8.51 -9.81
N LEU A 88 -6.96 -7.44 -9.00
CA LEU A 88 -6.75 -7.56 -7.57
C LEU A 88 -8.12 -7.63 -6.92
N GLU A 89 -8.65 -8.84 -6.77
CA GLU A 89 -9.88 -9.07 -6.04
C GLU A 89 -9.55 -8.99 -4.54
N GLY A 90 -9.87 -7.85 -3.92
CA GLY A 90 -9.69 -7.67 -2.50
C GLY A 90 -10.44 -8.75 -1.72
N ILE A 91 -9.82 -9.30 -0.67
CA ILE A 91 -10.41 -10.31 0.22
C ILE A 91 -11.70 -9.76 0.88
N ASN A 92 -11.80 -8.43 1.01
CA ASN A 92 -13.02 -7.71 1.37
C ASN A 92 -13.51 -6.89 0.17
N GLN A 93 -14.29 -7.49 -0.72
CA GLN A 93 -15.22 -6.72 -1.52
C GLN A 93 -16.30 -6.19 -0.57
N LEU A 94 -16.30 -4.87 -0.34
CA LEU A 94 -17.52 -4.21 0.13
C LEU A 94 -18.51 -4.26 -1.02
N SER A 95 -19.23 -5.37 -1.14
CA SER A 95 -20.50 -5.37 -1.84
C SER A 95 -21.33 -4.31 -1.16
N THR A 96 -21.66 -3.23 -1.86
CA THR A 96 -22.73 -2.33 -1.45
C THR A 96 -24.06 -3.06 -1.64
N SER A 97 -24.23 -4.18 -0.95
CA SER A 97 -25.55 -4.71 -0.63
C SER A 97 -26.19 -3.64 0.23
N THR A 98 -27.03 -2.83 -0.41
CA THR A 98 -27.95 -1.85 0.18
C THR A 98 -29.01 -2.48 1.10
N SER A 99 -28.80 -3.72 1.55
CA SER A 99 -29.46 -4.27 2.71
C SER A 99 -28.90 -3.59 3.96
N SER A 100 -29.39 -2.38 4.18
CA SER A 100 -29.27 -1.61 5.42
C SER A 100 -29.57 -2.44 6.66
N THR A 101 -30.31 -3.53 6.55
CA THR A 101 -30.72 -4.37 7.68
C THR A 101 -29.58 -4.74 8.65
N GLY A 102 -28.38 -5.08 8.17
CA GLY A 102 -27.28 -5.53 9.04
C GLY A 102 -26.59 -4.43 9.87
N ILE A 103 -26.42 -3.23 9.32
CA ILE A 103 -25.79 -2.10 10.04
C ILE A 103 -26.77 -1.51 11.06
N TYR A 104 -28.05 -1.44 10.70
CA TYR A 104 -29.08 -0.88 11.56
C TYR A 104 -29.34 -1.79 12.76
N THR A 105 -29.28 -3.13 12.59
CA THR A 105 -29.38 -4.06 13.72
C THR A 105 -28.27 -3.89 14.75
N VAL A 106 -27.01 -3.69 14.33
CA VAL A 106 -25.90 -3.53 15.29
C VAL A 106 -25.96 -2.18 16.00
N HIS A 107 -26.35 -1.12 15.29
CA HIS A 107 -26.56 0.20 15.89
C HIS A 107 -27.68 0.21 16.94
N GLU A 108 -28.78 -0.53 16.68
CA GLU A 108 -29.90 -0.67 17.62
C GLU A 108 -29.59 -1.61 18.79
N GLU A 109 -28.82 -2.69 18.55
CA GLU A 109 -28.45 -3.67 19.58
C GLU A 109 -27.38 -3.14 20.54
N PHE A 110 -26.44 -2.33 20.06
CA PHE A 110 -25.32 -1.80 20.86
C PHE A 110 -25.20 -0.27 20.82
N PRO A 111 -26.26 0.50 21.14
CA PRO A 111 -26.24 1.96 21.03
C PRO A 111 -25.14 2.59 21.88
N GLU A 112 -24.79 1.95 23.01
CA GLU A 112 -23.74 2.37 23.93
C GLU A 112 -22.34 2.41 23.29
N VAL A 113 -22.06 1.55 22.30
CA VAL A 113 -20.75 1.47 21.61
C VAL A 113 -20.59 2.60 20.59
N PHE A 114 -21.70 3.11 20.07
CA PHE A 114 -21.74 4.16 19.05
C PHE A 114 -22.06 5.54 19.62
N ARG A 115 -22.14 5.69 20.95
CA ARG A 115 -22.29 7.00 21.58
C ARG A 115 -21.01 7.81 21.42
N ASP A 116 -21.18 9.11 21.24
CA ASP A 116 -20.07 10.05 21.20
C ASP A 116 -19.34 10.09 22.56
N GLY A 117 -18.01 10.15 22.49
CA GLY A 117 -17.13 10.26 23.66
C GLY A 117 -16.53 8.93 24.12
N LEU A 118 -15.61 9.01 25.08
CA LEU A 118 -14.95 7.83 25.66
C LEU A 118 -15.86 7.16 26.70
N GLY A 119 -16.07 5.85 26.53
CA GLY A 119 -16.71 5.03 27.57
C GLY A 119 -15.77 4.76 28.74
N MET A 120 -16.32 4.64 29.95
CA MET A 120 -15.57 4.17 31.13
C MET A 120 -15.83 2.69 31.36
N ALA A 121 -14.78 1.93 31.68
CA ALA A 121 -14.94 0.53 32.09
C ALA A 121 -15.75 0.47 33.39
N LYS A 122 -16.94 -0.15 33.33
CA LYS A 122 -17.85 -0.31 34.48
C LYS A 122 -17.61 -1.61 35.27
N GLY A 123 -16.59 -2.37 34.90
CA GLY A 123 -16.25 -3.65 35.53
C GLY A 123 -15.46 -3.49 36.83
N PRO A 124 -15.24 -4.59 37.58
CA PRO A 124 -14.34 -4.59 38.73
C PRO A 124 -12.92 -4.16 38.30
N PRO A 125 -12.10 -3.63 39.23
CA PRO A 125 -10.73 -3.23 38.94
C PRO A 125 -9.96 -4.35 38.22
N VAL A 126 -9.40 -4.02 37.07
CA VAL A 126 -8.58 -4.97 36.31
C VAL A 126 -7.20 -5.04 36.97
N HIS A 127 -6.82 -6.23 37.42
CA HIS A 127 -5.45 -6.51 37.84
C HIS A 127 -4.64 -6.99 36.64
N ILE A 128 -3.59 -6.25 36.28
CA ILE A 128 -2.66 -6.66 35.23
C ILE A 128 -1.48 -7.36 35.91
N GLU A 129 -1.40 -8.69 35.77
CA GLU A 129 -0.22 -9.43 36.21
C GLU A 129 0.93 -9.20 35.24
N VAL A 130 2.00 -8.57 35.74
CA VAL A 130 3.25 -8.40 35.01
C VAL A 130 4.26 -9.38 35.58
N SER A 131 4.93 -10.14 34.71
CA SER A 131 6.00 -11.06 35.13
C SER A 131 7.05 -10.31 35.97
N SER A 132 7.50 -10.91 37.08
CA SER A 132 8.57 -10.36 37.93
C SER A 132 9.91 -10.22 37.20
N SER A 133 10.10 -10.91 36.09
CA SER A 133 11.26 -10.81 35.21
C SER A 133 11.09 -9.80 34.06
N ALA A 134 9.94 -9.13 33.95
CA ALA A 134 9.68 -8.18 32.88
C ALA A 134 10.54 -6.92 33.04
N SER A 135 11.28 -6.56 32.00
CA SER A 135 12.00 -5.30 31.92
C SER A 135 11.16 -4.25 31.19
N PRO A 136 10.96 -3.05 31.75
CA PRO A 136 10.34 -1.95 31.03
C PRO A 136 11.11 -1.65 29.74
N LYS A 137 10.40 -1.57 28.61
CA LYS A 137 10.98 -1.22 27.32
C LYS A 137 10.36 0.10 26.87
N PHE A 138 11.20 1.11 26.70
CA PHE A 138 10.80 2.35 26.06
C PHE A 138 10.92 2.20 24.54
N PHE A 139 9.81 2.37 23.83
CA PHE A 139 9.79 2.43 22.37
C PHE A 139 9.53 3.88 21.95
N LYS A 140 10.35 4.41 21.03
CA LYS A 140 10.06 5.72 20.44
C LYS A 140 8.76 5.65 19.64
N ALA A 141 7.96 6.72 19.68
CA ALA A 141 6.79 6.86 18.82
C ALA A 141 7.16 6.70 17.35
N ARG A 142 6.28 6.06 16.56
CA ARG A 142 6.50 5.88 15.12
C ARG A 142 6.47 7.25 14.43
N GLN A 143 7.35 7.43 13.43
CA GLN A 143 7.33 8.64 12.61
C GLN A 143 6.03 8.70 11.80
N VAL A 144 5.22 9.73 12.05
CA VAL A 144 3.98 9.98 11.31
C VAL A 144 4.34 10.63 9.96
N PRO A 145 3.83 10.09 8.83
CA PRO A 145 3.98 10.72 7.52
C PRO A 145 3.57 12.19 7.54
N PHE A 146 4.33 13.08 6.89
CA PHE A 146 4.11 14.54 6.96
C PHE A 146 2.65 14.95 6.66
N ALA A 147 2.05 14.36 5.63
CA ALA A 147 0.67 14.64 5.23
C ALA A 147 -0.39 14.23 6.28
N LEU A 148 -0.04 13.35 7.22
CA LEU A 148 -0.95 12.86 8.26
C LEU A 148 -0.75 13.59 9.60
N ARG A 149 0.35 14.33 9.80
CA ARG A 149 0.64 15.00 11.08
C ARG A 149 -0.51 15.88 11.57
N PRO A 150 -1.08 16.80 10.76
CA PRO A 150 -2.16 17.66 11.25
C PRO A 150 -3.39 16.87 11.69
N LYS A 151 -3.72 15.77 10.99
CA LYS A 151 -4.85 14.91 11.34
C LYS A 151 -4.61 14.13 12.63
N VAL A 152 -3.38 13.66 12.83
CA VAL A 152 -2.99 12.94 14.05
C VAL A 152 -2.99 13.90 15.23
N ASP A 153 -2.43 15.10 15.08
CA ASP A 153 -2.39 16.11 16.14
C ASP A 153 -3.82 16.49 16.58
N SER A 154 -4.71 16.82 15.63
CA SER A 154 -6.10 17.11 15.96
C SER A 154 -6.85 15.95 16.62
N ALA A 155 -6.55 14.70 16.24
CA ALA A 155 -7.15 13.53 16.87
C ALA A 155 -6.63 13.32 18.30
N ILE A 156 -5.35 13.60 18.56
CA ILE A 156 -4.77 13.55 19.91
C ILE A 156 -5.41 14.62 20.79
N ASP A 157 -5.51 15.86 20.32
CA ASP A 157 -6.15 16.95 21.07
C ASP A 157 -7.59 16.60 21.46
N LEU A 158 -8.36 16.07 20.51
CA LEU A 158 -9.74 15.60 20.76
C LEU A 158 -9.80 14.50 21.84
N LEU A 159 -8.87 13.54 21.80
CA LEU A 159 -8.81 12.46 22.80
C LEU A 159 -8.49 13.00 24.19
N VAL A 160 -7.57 13.96 24.28
CA VAL A 160 -7.21 14.62 25.55
C VAL A 160 -8.40 15.41 26.11
N GLU A 161 -9.13 16.14 25.26
CA GLU A 161 -10.37 16.83 25.65
C GLU A 161 -11.44 15.88 26.19
N GLN A 162 -11.51 14.65 25.65
CA GLN A 162 -12.43 13.60 26.10
C GLN A 162 -11.95 12.86 27.37
N GLY A 163 -10.81 13.24 27.94
CA GLY A 163 -10.29 12.69 29.20
C GLY A 163 -9.29 11.53 29.04
N ALA A 164 -8.77 11.29 27.84
CA ALA A 164 -7.64 10.39 27.66
C ALA A 164 -6.37 11.02 28.25
N SER A 165 -5.58 10.22 28.98
CA SER A 165 -4.28 10.68 29.50
C SER A 165 -3.31 10.92 28.34
N PRO A 166 -2.64 12.09 28.25
CA PRO A 166 -1.69 12.40 27.18
C PRO A 166 -0.37 11.62 27.29
N ASN A 167 -0.15 10.88 28.37
CA ASN A 167 1.07 10.12 28.62
C ASN A 167 0.79 8.61 28.60
N LEU A 168 0.96 7.99 27.43
CA LEU A 168 1.18 6.55 27.23
C LEU A 168 2.37 6.36 26.29
#